data_AF-A0A2D0HCC3-F1
#
_entry.id   AF-A0A2D0HCC3-F1
#
_cell.length_a   1.000
_cell.length_b   1.000
_cell.length_c   1.000
_cell.angle_alpha   90.00
_cell.angle_beta   90.00
_cell.angle_gamma   90.00
#
_symmetry.space_group_name_H-M   'P 1'
#
loop_
_entity.id
_entity.type
_entity.pdbx_description
1 polymer ?
#
loop_
_entity_poly.entity_id
_entity_poly.type
_entity_poly.pdbx_seq_one_letter_code
_entity_poly.pdbx_strand_id
1 'polypeptide(L)'
;MMNFAPAIVILGQNSVIVARKIISVLPGATLYGLEGRTSGVDVSFNNFGETLRELFVQGTPLIGICAAGILIRTLAPVISDKRQEPPVLAVAEDGSAVVPLLGGLGGVNDLARRIAEALDVKAAITTTGDLRLGTTLLSPPPGYHLANPDDAKKFISDVLAGAQVNLEGIAPWLSDSKLPIDPKGDLTIQVTERLVTPTANCLIYHPATIAIAISGIIDNAVVLVEQLLADAKLEKTSVAGIFAPIAAAADPAIHAVASALGVPTRFFTPNQLESLLSQGYSPAQAAAIAATGTSPLSSPSANIAIAIAPQVIDPNTIGQPRGRLAIIGTGPGGSLWMSPEVKEILKSATDLVGYKTYLDLVGSLADGKQRHESDNREEEARAKMALDLAASGRYVAVVSSGDPGIYAMATAVFEVCDRYAKPEWDSIDIHVAPGISAMQAAAAAIGAPLGHDFCAISLSDILKPWSAIAQRIAAAAEADFVIAFYNPVSKERTWQLAEARNILLRHRTPDTPVVLARNLGRPGQTVKAIALEQLTPASADMRTIILVGSTKTRTIKRRDGNIWVYTPRRYTQQ
;
A
#
# COMPACT_ATOMS: atom_id res chain seq x y z
N MET A 1 9.49 9.08 -11.50
CA MET A 1 9.65 9.35 -10.05
C MET A 1 10.52 8.25 -9.45
N MET A 2 11.38 8.54 -8.48
CA MET A 2 11.99 7.46 -7.68
C MET A 2 10.84 6.66 -7.04
N ASN A 3 10.80 5.35 -7.25
CA ASN A 3 9.68 4.50 -6.79
C ASN A 3 9.56 4.43 -5.26
N PHE A 4 10.56 4.93 -4.51
CA PHE A 4 10.55 4.94 -3.05
C PHE A 4 11.02 6.29 -2.51
N ALA A 5 10.37 6.74 -1.44
CA ALA A 5 10.79 7.92 -0.71
C ALA A 5 12.16 7.69 -0.05
N PRO A 6 13.13 8.63 -0.16
CA PRO A 6 14.45 8.44 0.41
C PRO A 6 14.44 8.32 1.94
N ALA A 7 15.31 7.47 2.49
CA ALA A 7 15.60 7.44 3.91
C ALA A 7 16.84 8.28 4.21
N ILE A 8 16.68 9.27 5.09
CA ILE A 8 17.79 10.08 5.60
C ILE A 8 18.17 9.53 6.96
N VAL A 9 19.39 9.03 7.10
CA VAL A 9 19.84 8.35 8.32
C VAL A 9 20.93 9.15 9.01
N ILE A 10 20.72 9.44 10.29
CA ILE A 10 21.63 10.25 11.11
C ILE A 10 22.05 9.51 12.39
N LEU A 11 23.25 9.80 12.89
CA LEU A 11 23.83 9.16 14.09
C LEU A 11 23.84 10.08 15.34
N GLY A 12 23.61 11.38 15.17
CA GLY A 12 23.69 12.36 16.26
C GLY A 12 22.84 13.60 16.00
N GLN A 13 22.52 14.32 17.07
CA GLN A 13 21.58 15.45 17.06
C GLN A 13 22.00 16.60 16.13
N ASN A 14 23.29 16.86 15.99
CA ASN A 14 23.81 17.96 15.17
C ASN A 14 23.38 17.83 13.69
N SER A 15 23.23 16.59 13.19
CA SER A 15 22.84 16.33 11.81
C SER A 15 21.37 16.63 11.51
N VAL A 16 20.52 16.84 12.53
CA VAL A 16 19.07 17.06 12.34
C VAL A 16 18.79 18.30 11.50
N ILE A 17 19.56 19.38 11.68
CA ILE A 17 19.38 20.63 10.93
C ILE A 17 19.64 20.40 9.43
N VAL A 18 20.77 19.77 9.11
CA VAL A 18 21.12 19.42 7.73
C VAL A 18 20.09 18.46 7.15
N ALA A 19 19.69 17.42 7.90
CA ALA A 19 18.68 16.47 7.47
C ALA A 19 17.35 17.15 7.10
N ARG A 20 16.85 18.05 7.95
CA ARG A 20 15.58 18.75 7.70
C ARG A 20 15.68 19.70 6.50
N LYS A 21 16.84 20.32 6.27
CA LYS A 21 17.10 21.11 5.05
C LYS A 21 17.10 20.23 3.78
N ILE A 22 17.60 19.00 3.87
CA ILE A 22 17.51 18.03 2.77
C ILE A 22 16.06 17.60 2.53
N ILE A 23 15.28 17.35 3.58
CA ILE A 23 13.86 16.95 3.47
C ILE A 23 13.02 18.01 2.75
N SER A 24 13.31 19.31 2.95
CA SER A 24 12.54 20.36 2.27
C SER A 24 12.64 20.31 0.75
N VAL A 25 13.71 19.73 0.21
CA VAL A 25 13.86 19.49 -1.24
C VAL A 25 13.57 18.05 -1.64
N LEU A 26 13.27 17.13 -0.70
CA LEU A 26 12.93 15.74 -0.99
C LEU A 26 11.58 15.38 -0.33
N PRO A 27 10.44 15.74 -0.95
CA PRO A 27 9.13 15.44 -0.42
C PRO A 27 8.94 13.93 -0.17
N GLY A 28 8.39 13.58 1.00
CA GLY A 28 8.16 12.20 1.42
C GLY A 28 9.36 11.51 2.08
N ALA A 29 10.56 12.11 2.06
CA ALA A 29 11.72 11.52 2.72
C ALA A 29 11.50 11.37 4.24
N THR A 30 11.94 10.24 4.81
CA THR A 30 11.77 9.91 6.23
C THR A 30 13.10 10.08 6.98
N LEU A 31 13.08 10.79 8.10
CA LEU A 31 14.26 10.98 8.97
C LEU A 31 14.39 9.84 10.00
N TYR A 32 15.43 9.04 9.85
CA TYR A 32 15.83 7.98 10.77
C TYR A 32 16.93 8.47 11.70
N GLY A 33 16.74 8.32 13.02
CA GLY A 33 17.73 8.70 14.03
C GLY A 33 18.06 7.59 15.02
N LEU A 34 19.31 7.56 15.48
CA LEU A 34 19.78 6.59 16.48
C LEU A 34 19.15 6.90 17.85
N GLU A 35 18.50 5.89 18.43
CA GLU A 35 17.86 5.95 19.75
C GLU A 35 18.86 6.41 20.82
N GLY A 36 18.43 7.33 21.69
CA GLY A 36 19.25 7.90 22.75
C GLY A 36 20.29 8.95 22.32
N ARG A 37 20.49 9.17 21.01
CA ARG A 37 21.41 10.21 20.49
C ARG A 37 20.73 11.29 19.66
N THR A 38 19.48 11.05 19.27
CA THR A 38 18.68 11.96 18.44
C THR A 38 17.29 12.17 19.01
N SER A 39 16.70 13.33 18.69
CA SER A 39 15.34 13.74 19.05
C SER A 39 14.73 14.54 17.90
N GLY A 40 13.39 14.50 17.77
CA GLY A 40 12.68 15.18 16.67
C GLY A 40 12.89 14.49 15.32
N VAL A 41 13.10 13.18 15.31
CA VAL A 41 13.20 12.33 14.12
C VAL A 41 11.89 11.59 13.87
N ASP A 42 11.67 11.12 12.64
CA ASP A 42 10.41 10.48 12.25
C ASP A 42 10.39 9.00 12.65
N VAL A 43 11.56 8.33 12.58
CA VAL A 43 11.75 6.93 13.00
C VAL A 43 13.00 6.82 13.86
N SER A 44 12.89 6.15 15.02
CA SER A 44 14.04 5.81 15.86
C SER A 44 14.53 4.39 15.57
N PHE A 45 15.84 4.18 15.54
CA PHE A 45 16.46 2.86 15.35
C PHE A 45 17.57 2.59 16.35
N ASN A 46 17.90 1.30 16.55
CA ASN A 46 18.83 0.87 17.60
C ASN A 46 20.14 0.33 17.03
N ASN A 47 20.12 -0.15 15.78
CA ASN A 47 21.29 -0.70 15.09
C ASN A 47 21.40 -0.10 13.69
N PHE A 48 22.35 0.83 13.52
CA PHE A 48 22.59 1.50 12.25
C PHE A 48 22.84 0.52 11.10
N GLY A 49 23.64 -0.53 11.35
CA GLY A 49 24.07 -1.45 10.30
C GLY A 49 22.96 -2.36 9.80
N GLU A 50 22.06 -2.81 10.69
CA GLU A 50 20.88 -3.59 10.31
C GLU A 50 19.87 -2.71 9.57
N THR A 51 19.54 -1.53 10.11
CA THR A 51 18.60 -0.60 9.49
C THR A 51 19.02 -0.22 8.07
N LEU A 52 20.29 0.13 7.84
CA LEU A 52 20.75 0.48 6.50
C LEU A 52 20.66 -0.68 5.51
N ARG A 53 21.01 -1.90 5.95
CA ARG A 53 20.96 -3.08 5.08
C ARG A 53 19.52 -3.47 4.73
N GLU A 54 18.61 -3.39 5.70
CA GLU A 54 17.18 -3.63 5.46
C GLU A 54 16.61 -2.64 4.44
N LEU A 55 16.85 -1.33 4.64
CA LEU A 55 16.40 -0.28 3.73
C LEU A 55 17.01 -0.44 2.33
N PHE A 56 18.31 -0.77 2.24
CA PHE A 56 19.00 -1.00 0.98
C PHE A 56 18.43 -2.20 0.21
N VAL A 57 18.21 -3.33 0.89
CA VAL A 57 17.62 -4.54 0.29
C VAL A 57 16.17 -4.30 -0.16
N GLN A 58 15.45 -3.40 0.52
CA GLN A 58 14.11 -2.96 0.10
C GLN A 58 14.13 -2.00 -1.10
N GLY A 59 15.31 -1.62 -1.62
CA GLY A 59 15.43 -0.68 -2.74
C GLY A 59 15.21 0.78 -2.34
N THR A 60 15.33 1.13 -1.06
CA THR A 60 15.15 2.50 -0.57
C THR A 60 16.38 3.35 -0.88
N PRO A 61 16.25 4.53 -1.53
CA PRO A 61 17.35 5.47 -1.67
C PRO A 61 17.87 5.92 -0.29
N LEU A 62 19.19 5.82 -0.07
CA LEU A 62 19.81 6.10 1.22
C LEU A 62 20.63 7.40 1.19
N ILE A 63 20.37 8.27 2.16
CA ILE A 63 21.15 9.49 2.40
C ILE A 63 21.69 9.42 3.82
N GLY A 64 22.94 8.98 3.97
CA GLY A 64 23.59 8.92 5.27
C GLY A 64 24.30 10.24 5.57
N ILE A 65 23.88 10.93 6.64
CA ILE A 65 24.62 12.09 7.13
C ILE A 65 25.69 11.61 8.11
N CYS A 66 26.78 11.12 7.53
CA CYS A 66 27.93 10.55 8.24
C CYS A 66 29.11 10.41 7.27
N ALA A 67 30.27 9.97 7.77
CA ALA A 67 31.42 9.71 6.93
C ALA A 67 31.13 8.61 5.89
N ALA A 68 31.52 8.84 4.63
CA ALA A 68 31.30 7.88 3.53
C ALA A 68 31.81 6.46 3.84
N GLY A 69 32.95 6.35 4.53
CA GLY A 69 33.52 5.06 4.94
C GLY A 69 32.63 4.24 5.89
N ILE A 70 31.72 4.88 6.64
CA ILE A 70 30.71 4.18 7.45
C ILE A 70 29.69 3.51 6.54
N LEU A 71 29.14 4.23 5.56
CA LEU A 71 28.17 3.69 4.60
C LEU A 71 28.77 2.56 3.77
N ILE A 72 29.96 2.78 3.20
CA ILE A 72 30.65 1.80 2.36
C ILE A 72 30.86 0.49 3.12
N ARG A 73 31.43 0.53 4.33
CA ARG A 73 31.68 -0.69 5.13
C ARG A 73 30.39 -1.38 5.58
N THR A 74 29.34 -0.60 5.87
CA THR A 74 28.04 -1.14 6.30
C THR A 74 27.33 -1.88 5.18
N LEU A 75 27.35 -1.32 3.97
CA LEU A 75 26.66 -1.87 2.82
C LEU A 75 27.49 -2.89 2.05
N ALA A 76 28.82 -2.90 2.17
CA ALA A 76 29.70 -3.83 1.47
C ALA A 76 29.22 -5.30 1.44
N PRO A 77 28.67 -5.88 2.53
CA PRO A 77 28.19 -7.27 2.50
C PRO A 77 26.92 -7.51 1.67
N VAL A 78 26.19 -6.46 1.26
CA VAL A 78 24.91 -6.55 0.55
C VAL A 78 24.93 -5.90 -0.85
N ILE A 79 26.08 -5.34 -1.26
CA ILE A 79 26.33 -4.84 -2.62
C ILE A 79 26.44 -6.05 -3.57
N SER A 80 25.78 -6.00 -4.73
CA SER A 80 25.68 -7.14 -5.65
C SER A 80 25.65 -6.72 -7.11
N ASP A 81 24.47 -6.36 -7.63
CA ASP A 81 24.28 -5.94 -9.01
C ASP A 81 24.06 -4.43 -9.11
N LYS A 82 25.05 -3.71 -9.67
CA LYS A 82 25.01 -2.27 -9.92
C LYS A 82 23.77 -1.79 -10.71
N ARG A 83 23.05 -2.68 -11.40
CA ARG A 83 21.81 -2.35 -12.13
C ARG A 83 20.58 -2.27 -11.24
N GLN A 84 20.62 -2.88 -10.06
CA GLN A 84 19.47 -3.02 -9.15
C GLN A 84 19.67 -2.27 -7.82
N GLU A 85 20.88 -1.77 -7.55
CA GLU A 85 21.20 -1.07 -6.32
C GLU A 85 20.52 0.31 -6.23
N PRO A 86 19.87 0.64 -5.09
CA PRO A 86 19.30 1.96 -4.91
C PRO A 86 20.40 3.03 -4.77
N PRO A 87 20.07 4.31 -5.02
CA PRO A 87 20.98 5.43 -4.78
C PRO A 87 21.49 5.45 -3.33
N VAL A 88 22.80 5.63 -3.16
CA VAL A 88 23.42 5.83 -1.84
C VAL A 88 24.29 7.07 -1.86
N LEU A 89 24.05 7.99 -0.92
CA LEU A 89 24.78 9.24 -0.74
C LEU A 89 25.34 9.37 0.66
N ALA A 90 26.56 9.88 0.76
CA ALA A 90 27.11 10.41 2.00
C ALA A 90 27.00 11.93 2.00
N VAL A 91 26.52 12.50 3.09
CA VAL A 91 26.53 13.94 3.35
C VAL A 91 27.34 14.21 4.62
N ALA A 92 28.21 15.22 4.60
CA ALA A 92 28.95 15.62 5.79
C ALA A 92 27.98 16.12 6.88
N GLU A 93 28.34 15.93 8.16
CA GLU A 93 27.50 16.34 9.31
C GLU A 93 27.11 17.83 9.25
N ASP A 94 28.01 18.66 8.76
CA ASP A 94 27.85 20.11 8.60
C ASP A 94 27.27 20.52 7.23
N GLY A 95 26.97 19.55 6.36
CA GLY A 95 26.46 19.79 5.00
C GLY A 95 27.50 20.26 3.99
N SER A 96 28.79 20.32 4.35
CA SER A 96 29.86 20.86 3.49
C SER A 96 30.18 20.02 2.25
N ALA A 97 29.74 18.75 2.23
CA ALA A 97 30.01 17.84 1.12
C ALA A 97 28.83 16.90 0.88
N VAL A 98 28.56 16.63 -0.41
CA VAL A 98 27.56 15.68 -0.89
C VAL A 98 28.25 14.73 -1.85
N VAL A 99 28.37 13.46 -1.47
CA VAL A 99 29.17 12.46 -2.18
C VAL A 99 28.29 11.30 -2.62
N PRO A 100 28.01 11.16 -3.94
CA PRO A 100 27.34 9.97 -4.46
C PRO A 100 28.27 8.75 -4.34
N LEU A 101 27.74 7.62 -3.84
CA LEU A 101 28.51 6.39 -3.59
C LEU A 101 28.09 5.23 -4.50
N LEU A 102 26.79 4.95 -4.59
CA LEU A 102 26.21 3.81 -5.33
C LEU A 102 24.93 4.23 -6.06
N GLY A 103 24.47 3.41 -7.01
CA GLY A 103 23.21 3.64 -7.72
C GLY A 103 23.31 4.64 -8.88
N GLY A 104 24.41 4.57 -9.65
CA GLY A 104 24.60 5.40 -10.85
C GLY A 104 23.44 5.31 -11.85
N LEU A 105 22.85 4.12 -12.01
CA LEU A 105 21.68 3.90 -12.86
C LEU A 105 20.35 4.27 -12.18
N GLY A 106 20.35 4.40 -10.85
CA GLY A 106 19.22 4.84 -10.05
C GLY A 106 19.13 6.36 -9.87
N GLY A 107 19.95 7.15 -10.56
CA GLY A 107 19.91 8.62 -10.50
C GLY A 107 20.62 9.23 -9.29
N VAL A 108 21.62 8.54 -8.70
CA VAL A 108 22.35 9.06 -7.53
C VAL A 108 23.03 10.43 -7.79
N ASN A 109 23.51 10.67 -9.01
CA ASN A 109 24.17 11.94 -9.36
C ASN A 109 23.16 13.11 -9.38
N ASP A 110 21.95 12.89 -9.89
CA ASP A 110 20.91 13.91 -9.90
C ASP A 110 20.40 14.20 -8.49
N LEU A 111 20.25 13.15 -7.67
CA LEU A 111 19.97 13.30 -6.26
C LEU A 111 21.08 14.08 -5.54
N ALA A 112 22.35 13.80 -5.86
CA ALA A 112 23.49 14.54 -5.33
C ALA A 112 23.43 16.03 -5.68
N ARG A 113 23.13 16.38 -6.94
CA ARG A 113 22.99 17.77 -7.40
C ARG A 113 21.89 18.50 -6.66
N ARG A 114 20.71 17.89 -6.56
CA ARG A 114 19.55 18.48 -5.89
C ARG A 114 19.83 18.75 -4.41
N ILE A 115 20.48 17.80 -3.73
CA ILE A 115 20.87 17.97 -2.32
C ILE A 115 21.95 19.06 -2.20
N ALA A 116 22.96 19.03 -3.07
CA ALA A 116 24.06 19.99 -3.03
C ALA A 116 23.58 21.44 -3.29
N GLU A 117 22.64 21.63 -4.22
CA GLU A 117 21.98 22.91 -4.46
C GLU A 117 21.25 23.41 -3.22
N ALA A 118 20.48 22.54 -2.54
CA ALA A 118 19.82 22.89 -1.29
C ALA A 118 20.80 23.25 -0.16
N LEU A 119 21.98 22.65 -0.17
CA LEU A 119 23.04 22.89 0.82
C LEU A 119 23.99 24.04 0.43
N ASP A 120 23.84 24.63 -0.77
CA ASP A 120 24.74 25.65 -1.33
C ASP A 120 26.19 25.16 -1.44
N VAL A 121 26.37 23.92 -1.90
CA VAL A 121 27.69 23.29 -2.14
C VAL A 121 27.73 22.63 -3.51
N LYS A 122 28.91 22.15 -3.94
CA LYS A 122 29.04 21.33 -5.14
C LYS A 122 28.96 19.85 -4.80
N ALA A 123 28.19 19.09 -5.57
CA ALA A 123 28.20 17.63 -5.48
C ALA A 123 29.55 17.06 -5.96
N ALA A 124 30.12 16.12 -5.21
CA ALA A 124 31.39 15.47 -5.51
C ALA A 124 31.22 14.33 -6.53
N ILE A 125 30.67 14.65 -7.71
CA ILE A 125 30.44 13.69 -8.80
C ILE A 125 31.78 13.36 -9.47
N THR A 126 32.09 12.07 -9.56
CA THR A 126 33.35 11.55 -10.14
C THR A 126 33.15 10.77 -11.44
N THR A 127 31.90 10.55 -11.86
CA THR A 127 31.58 9.78 -13.06
C THR A 127 31.98 10.56 -14.32
N THR A 128 33.00 10.10 -15.06
CA THR A 128 33.56 10.80 -16.23
C THR A 128 32.52 11.11 -17.30
N GLY A 129 31.66 10.14 -17.64
CA GLY A 129 30.62 10.32 -18.66
C GLY A 129 29.66 11.44 -18.28
N ASP A 130 29.21 11.47 -17.03
CA ASP A 130 28.30 12.49 -16.53
C ASP A 130 28.97 13.89 -16.53
N LEU A 131 30.21 14.00 -16.03
CA LEU A 131 30.93 15.28 -16.01
C LEU A 131 31.18 15.88 -17.41
N ARG A 132 31.47 15.01 -18.40
CA ARG A 132 31.81 15.43 -19.77
C ARG A 132 30.58 15.66 -20.63
N LEU A 133 29.57 14.80 -20.51
CA LEU A 133 28.37 14.81 -21.35
C LEU A 133 27.22 15.61 -20.71
N GLY A 134 27.31 15.98 -19.43
CA GLY A 134 26.26 16.70 -18.72
C GLY A 134 24.98 15.89 -18.49
N THR A 135 24.99 14.60 -18.80
CA THR A 135 23.86 13.68 -18.65
C THR A 135 24.33 12.23 -18.54
N THR A 136 23.53 11.37 -17.94
CA THR A 136 23.79 9.93 -17.82
C THR A 136 22.98 9.16 -18.85
N LEU A 137 23.58 8.86 -20.01
CA LEU A 137 22.92 8.11 -21.09
C LEU A 137 22.40 6.72 -20.67
N LEU A 138 23.07 6.07 -19.70
CA LEU A 138 22.65 4.77 -19.18
C LEU A 138 21.42 4.83 -18.25
N SER A 139 21.01 6.02 -17.82
CA SER A 139 19.90 6.26 -16.90
C SER A 139 19.03 7.36 -17.48
N PRO A 140 18.23 7.06 -18.53
CA PRO A 140 17.36 8.05 -19.13
C PRO A 140 16.29 8.53 -18.13
N PRO A 141 15.72 9.73 -18.33
CA PRO A 141 14.69 10.26 -17.44
C PRO A 141 13.42 9.41 -17.46
N PRO A 142 12.52 9.58 -16.46
CA PRO A 142 11.24 8.87 -16.40
C PRO A 142 10.46 8.95 -17.72
N GLY A 143 9.96 7.81 -18.16
CA GLY A 143 9.22 7.67 -19.43
C GLY A 143 10.10 7.47 -20.66
N TYR A 144 11.41 7.23 -20.50
CA TYR A 144 12.28 6.74 -21.56
C TYR A 144 12.93 5.42 -21.13
N HIS A 145 13.03 4.46 -22.04
CA HIS A 145 13.66 3.15 -21.80
C HIS A 145 14.81 2.92 -22.78
N LEU A 146 16.01 2.62 -22.28
CA LEU A 146 17.17 2.28 -23.12
C LEU A 146 17.12 0.79 -23.50
N ALA A 147 16.96 0.50 -24.80
CA ALA A 147 16.76 -0.86 -25.29
C ALA A 147 18.03 -1.72 -25.24
N ASN A 148 19.20 -1.11 -25.46
CA ASN A 148 20.48 -1.80 -25.59
C ASN A 148 21.56 -1.26 -24.62
N PRO A 149 21.37 -1.41 -23.30
CA PRO A 149 22.28 -0.89 -22.29
C PRO A 149 23.69 -1.50 -22.36
N ASP A 150 23.84 -2.69 -22.96
CA ASP A 150 25.14 -3.37 -23.06
C ASP A 150 26.07 -2.69 -24.09
N ASP A 151 25.52 -2.03 -25.11
CA ASP A 151 26.28 -1.27 -26.12
C ASP A 151 26.74 0.10 -25.60
N ALA A 152 26.04 0.66 -24.61
CA ALA A 152 26.24 2.01 -24.12
C ALA A 152 27.64 2.26 -23.54
N LYS A 153 28.33 1.24 -23.01
CA LYS A 153 29.71 1.40 -22.52
C LYS A 153 30.66 1.80 -23.65
N LYS A 154 30.58 1.09 -24.78
CA LYS A 154 31.43 1.39 -25.95
C LYS A 154 31.01 2.71 -26.57
N PHE A 155 29.71 2.92 -26.77
CA PHE A 155 29.16 4.17 -27.29
C PHE A 155 29.66 5.39 -26.51
N ILE A 156 29.53 5.39 -25.17
CA ILE A 156 29.99 6.49 -24.32
C ILE A 156 31.51 6.68 -24.43
N SER A 157 32.28 5.59 -24.50
CA SER A 157 33.73 5.65 -24.69
C SER A 157 34.12 6.34 -26.01
N ASP A 158 33.42 6.00 -27.10
CA ASP A 158 33.68 6.55 -28.43
C ASP A 158 33.30 8.04 -28.49
N VAL A 159 32.18 8.45 -27.87
CA VAL A 159 31.81 9.87 -27.70
C VAL A 159 32.88 10.62 -26.90
N LEU A 160 33.37 10.04 -25.80
CA LEU A 160 34.44 10.65 -25.00
C LEU A 160 35.78 10.76 -25.76
N ALA A 161 35.99 9.91 -26.77
CA ALA A 161 37.13 9.97 -27.69
C ALA A 161 36.95 10.99 -28.83
N GLY A 162 35.79 11.64 -28.93
CA GLY A 162 35.51 12.72 -29.89
C GLY A 162 34.56 12.36 -31.03
N ALA A 163 33.98 11.15 -31.03
CA ALA A 163 32.96 10.77 -32.02
C ALA A 163 31.74 11.70 -31.93
N GLN A 164 31.19 12.07 -33.08
CA GLN A 164 29.97 12.88 -33.19
C GLN A 164 28.73 11.97 -33.17
N VAL A 165 27.61 12.51 -32.68
CA VAL A 165 26.35 11.78 -32.48
C VAL A 165 25.26 12.37 -33.37
N ASN A 166 24.68 11.57 -34.25
CA ASN A 166 23.43 11.88 -34.93
C ASN A 166 22.24 11.59 -34.00
N LEU A 167 21.37 12.58 -33.78
CA LEU A 167 20.15 12.42 -32.98
C LEU A 167 18.93 12.26 -33.90
N GLU A 168 18.33 11.08 -33.89
CA GLU A 168 17.11 10.76 -34.62
C GLU A 168 15.92 10.70 -33.65
N GLY A 169 14.87 11.48 -33.92
CA GLY A 169 13.67 11.56 -33.08
C GLY A 169 13.69 12.74 -32.10
N ILE A 170 12.82 12.70 -31.09
CA ILE A 170 12.59 13.82 -30.16
C ILE A 170 13.02 13.43 -28.73
N ALA A 171 14.12 14.01 -28.25
CA ALA A 171 14.61 13.86 -26.87
C ALA A 171 14.92 15.22 -26.25
N PRO A 172 13.91 15.94 -25.72
CA PRO A 172 14.10 17.26 -25.14
C PRO A 172 15.10 17.26 -23.97
N TRP A 173 15.20 16.15 -23.24
CA TRP A 173 16.12 15.97 -22.11
C TRP A 173 17.61 15.94 -22.50
N LEU A 174 17.92 15.79 -23.79
CA LEU A 174 19.28 15.87 -24.31
C LEU A 174 19.68 17.29 -24.73
N SER A 175 18.74 18.25 -24.76
CA SER A 175 19.01 19.61 -25.25
C SER A 175 20.04 20.35 -24.41
N ASP A 176 20.05 20.11 -23.10
CA ASP A 176 21.02 20.71 -22.16
C ASP A 176 22.29 19.85 -21.97
N SER A 177 22.40 18.75 -22.72
CA SER A 177 23.60 17.91 -22.66
C SER A 177 24.77 18.56 -23.40
N LYS A 178 25.97 18.07 -23.12
CA LYS A 178 27.21 18.41 -23.82
C LYS A 178 27.57 17.37 -24.89
N LEU A 179 26.56 16.66 -25.42
CA LEU A 179 26.79 15.70 -26.49
C LEU A 179 27.22 16.43 -27.77
N PRO A 180 28.21 15.89 -28.50
CA PRO A 180 28.65 16.45 -29.78
C PRO A 180 27.64 16.07 -30.88
N ILE A 181 26.50 16.76 -30.93
CA ILE A 181 25.41 16.45 -31.87
C ILE A 181 25.75 16.98 -33.26
N ASP A 182 25.79 16.08 -34.25
CA ASP A 182 25.97 16.39 -35.68
C ASP A 182 25.10 15.43 -36.52
N PRO A 183 24.26 15.94 -37.45
CA PRO A 183 23.47 15.08 -38.35
C PRO A 183 24.28 14.08 -39.19
N LYS A 184 25.60 14.25 -39.29
CA LYS A 184 26.53 13.34 -39.98
C LYS A 184 27.39 12.51 -39.02
N GLY A 185 27.02 12.43 -37.75
CA GLY A 185 27.77 11.65 -36.76
C GLY A 185 27.83 10.16 -37.07
N ASP A 186 28.96 9.53 -36.73
CA ASP A 186 29.20 8.09 -36.92
C ASP A 186 28.47 7.21 -35.88
N LEU A 187 28.02 7.85 -34.79
CA LEU A 187 27.21 7.25 -33.73
C LEU A 187 25.79 7.79 -33.81
N THR A 188 24.79 6.98 -33.48
CA THR A 188 23.38 7.40 -33.50
C THR A 188 22.74 7.27 -32.12
N ILE A 189 21.98 8.28 -31.70
CA ILE A 189 20.95 8.12 -30.68
C ILE A 189 19.61 8.15 -31.41
N GLN A 190 18.86 7.06 -31.33
CA GLN A 190 17.55 6.93 -31.96
C GLN A 190 16.47 6.88 -30.90
N VAL A 191 15.48 7.75 -31.00
CA VAL A 191 14.36 7.86 -30.08
C VAL A 191 13.08 7.53 -30.84
N THR A 192 12.47 6.39 -30.53
CA THR A 192 11.35 5.86 -31.32
C THR A 192 10.49 4.89 -30.54
N GLU A 193 9.18 4.93 -30.76
CA GLU A 193 8.22 3.95 -30.24
C GLU A 193 8.15 2.66 -31.08
N ARG A 194 8.90 2.61 -32.17
CA ARG A 194 8.90 1.48 -33.12
C ARG A 194 9.90 0.41 -32.73
N LEU A 195 9.59 -0.83 -33.12
CA LEU A 195 10.53 -1.94 -33.08
C LEU A 195 11.70 -1.65 -34.03
N VAL A 196 12.91 -1.56 -33.46
CA VAL A 196 14.15 -1.36 -34.19
C VAL A 196 15.20 -2.33 -33.69
N THR A 197 16.00 -2.89 -34.60
CA THR A 197 17.12 -3.77 -34.25
C THR A 197 18.32 -2.93 -33.78
N PRO A 198 18.82 -3.15 -32.55
CA PRO A 198 20.00 -2.45 -32.05
C PRO A 198 21.25 -2.74 -32.87
N THR A 199 22.16 -1.76 -32.93
CA THR A 199 23.52 -1.93 -33.46
C THR A 199 24.51 -1.34 -32.49
N ALA A 200 25.78 -1.79 -32.54
CA ALA A 200 26.81 -1.34 -31.59
C ALA A 200 27.10 0.18 -31.63
N ASN A 201 26.74 0.86 -32.73
CA ASN A 201 26.93 2.31 -32.92
C ASN A 201 25.64 3.11 -32.72
N CYS A 202 24.53 2.46 -32.33
CA CYS A 202 23.25 3.12 -32.14
C CYS A 202 22.68 2.82 -30.76
N LEU A 203 22.43 3.84 -29.93
CA LEU A 203 21.63 3.68 -28.72
C LEU A 203 20.17 3.98 -29.02
N ILE A 204 19.29 3.05 -28.67
CA ILE A 204 17.85 3.15 -28.92
C ILE A 204 17.13 3.45 -27.61
N TYR A 205 16.39 4.56 -27.59
CA TYR A 205 15.52 4.94 -26.49
C TYR A 205 14.05 4.84 -26.93
N HIS A 206 13.27 4.08 -26.17
CA HIS A 206 11.84 3.92 -26.34
C HIS A 206 11.10 4.89 -25.41
N PRO A 207 10.47 5.95 -25.94
CA PRO A 207 9.68 6.87 -25.13
C PRO A 207 8.31 6.26 -24.83
N ALA A 208 7.82 6.42 -23.60
CA ALA A 208 6.50 5.98 -23.16
C ALA A 208 5.40 6.90 -23.75
N THR A 209 5.13 6.75 -25.04
CA THR A 209 4.21 7.58 -25.83
C THR A 209 2.95 6.85 -26.24
N ILE A 210 2.90 5.53 -26.09
CA ILE A 210 1.77 4.71 -26.56
C ILE A 210 0.72 4.62 -25.45
N ALA A 211 -0.51 5.02 -25.77
CA ALA A 211 -1.69 4.76 -24.97
C ALA A 211 -2.49 3.62 -25.61
N ILE A 212 -2.82 2.59 -24.82
CA ILE A 212 -3.72 1.52 -25.24
C ILE A 212 -5.02 1.71 -24.49
N ALA A 213 -6.11 1.90 -25.21
CA ALA A 213 -7.43 2.06 -24.64
C ALA A 213 -8.30 0.83 -24.84
N ILE A 214 -9.02 0.45 -23.79
CA ILE A 214 -9.91 -0.72 -23.76
C ILE A 214 -11.27 -0.30 -23.22
N SER A 215 -12.38 -0.72 -23.84
CA SER A 215 -13.72 -0.25 -23.44
C SER A 215 -14.82 -1.30 -23.41
N GLY A 216 -14.48 -2.59 -23.34
CA GLY A 216 -15.45 -3.66 -23.23
C GLY A 216 -14.79 -5.01 -22.92
N ILE A 217 -15.62 -6.01 -22.67
CA ILE A 217 -15.17 -7.38 -22.37
C ILE A 217 -14.52 -7.96 -23.63
N ILE A 218 -13.27 -8.40 -23.49
CA ILE A 218 -12.48 -8.98 -24.56
C ILE A 218 -11.87 -10.28 -24.07
N ASP A 219 -12.25 -11.38 -24.70
CA ASP A 219 -11.61 -12.67 -24.48
C ASP A 219 -10.14 -12.62 -24.95
N ASN A 220 -9.24 -13.17 -24.14
CA ASN A 220 -7.80 -13.19 -24.44
C ASN A 220 -7.20 -11.81 -24.74
N ALA A 221 -7.66 -10.76 -24.05
CA ALA A 221 -7.24 -9.37 -24.27
C ALA A 221 -5.72 -9.17 -24.30
N VAL A 222 -4.97 -9.86 -23.43
CA VAL A 222 -3.50 -9.80 -23.41
C VAL A 222 -2.90 -10.20 -24.76
N VAL A 223 -3.28 -11.37 -25.27
CA VAL A 223 -2.76 -11.89 -26.55
C VAL A 223 -3.12 -10.97 -27.71
N LEU A 224 -4.36 -10.48 -27.72
CA LEU A 224 -4.83 -9.57 -28.77
C LEU A 224 -4.06 -8.24 -28.75
N VAL A 225 -3.83 -7.66 -27.57
CA VAL A 225 -3.03 -6.42 -27.44
C VAL A 225 -1.58 -6.64 -27.90
N GLU A 226 -0.96 -7.75 -27.52
CA GLU A 226 0.39 -8.08 -27.97
C GLU A 226 0.49 -8.24 -29.49
N GLN A 227 -0.51 -8.89 -30.10
CA GLN A 227 -0.58 -9.04 -31.55
C GLN A 227 -0.78 -7.69 -32.25
N LEU A 228 -1.64 -6.82 -31.73
CA LEU A 228 -1.86 -5.48 -32.30
C LEU A 228 -0.59 -4.61 -32.23
N LEU A 229 0.16 -4.68 -31.14
CA LEU A 229 1.46 -4.01 -31.04
C LEU A 229 2.46 -4.55 -32.06
N ALA A 230 2.53 -5.88 -32.22
CA ALA A 230 3.41 -6.53 -33.19
C ALA A 230 3.07 -6.17 -34.64
N ASP A 231 1.78 -6.22 -35.01
CA ASP A 231 1.28 -5.88 -36.35
C ASP A 231 1.55 -4.40 -36.68
N ALA A 232 1.44 -3.51 -35.68
CA ALA A 232 1.77 -2.09 -35.81
C ALA A 232 3.28 -1.79 -35.72
N LYS A 233 4.13 -2.81 -35.50
CA LYS A 233 5.59 -2.70 -35.29
C LYS A 233 5.95 -1.74 -34.15
N LEU A 234 5.19 -1.78 -33.06
CA LEU A 234 5.37 -0.95 -31.88
C LEU A 234 6.09 -1.71 -30.78
N GLU A 235 6.95 -1.01 -30.07
CA GLU A 235 7.71 -1.54 -28.96
C GLU A 235 6.89 -1.52 -27.67
N LYS A 236 6.83 -2.66 -26.97
CA LYS A 236 6.01 -2.83 -25.76
C LYS A 236 6.44 -1.89 -24.63
N THR A 237 7.75 -1.63 -24.49
CA THR A 237 8.28 -0.71 -23.48
C THR A 237 7.92 0.76 -23.74
N SER A 238 7.38 1.10 -24.92
CA SER A 238 6.84 2.43 -25.24
C SER A 238 5.38 2.62 -24.79
N VAL A 239 4.74 1.58 -24.24
CA VAL A 239 3.39 1.69 -23.66
C VAL A 239 3.47 2.41 -22.32
N ALA A 240 2.75 3.52 -22.20
CA ALA A 240 2.73 4.34 -21.00
C ALA A 240 1.65 3.91 -19.99
N GLY A 241 0.57 3.31 -20.46
CA GLY A 241 -0.57 2.96 -19.64
C GLY A 241 -1.71 2.33 -20.42
N ILE A 242 -2.60 1.67 -19.68
CA ILE A 242 -3.90 1.21 -20.18
C ILE A 242 -4.97 2.20 -19.76
N PHE A 243 -5.74 2.68 -20.73
CA PHE A 243 -6.76 3.69 -20.55
C PHE A 243 -8.15 3.13 -20.80
N ALA A 244 -9.17 3.59 -20.08
CA ALA A 244 -10.52 3.09 -20.27
C ALA A 244 -11.59 4.08 -19.77
N PRO A 245 -12.85 3.94 -20.19
CA PRO A 245 -13.97 4.55 -19.47
C PRO A 245 -14.05 3.99 -18.05
N ILE A 246 -14.37 4.83 -17.05
CA ILE A 246 -14.48 4.41 -15.63
C ILE A 246 -15.53 3.33 -15.41
N ALA A 247 -16.56 3.27 -16.25
CA ALA A 247 -17.58 2.22 -16.21
C ALA A 247 -17.01 0.81 -16.48
N ALA A 248 -15.85 0.71 -17.16
CA ALA A 248 -15.18 -0.55 -17.41
C ALA A 248 -14.12 -0.87 -16.34
N ALA A 249 -13.96 -0.05 -15.30
CA ALA A 249 -12.85 -0.22 -14.34
C ALA A 249 -12.86 -1.53 -13.55
N ALA A 250 -14.02 -2.20 -13.46
CA ALA A 250 -14.14 -3.52 -12.86
C ALA A 250 -13.70 -4.67 -13.76
N ASP A 251 -13.48 -4.43 -15.06
CA ASP A 251 -13.16 -5.48 -16.02
C ASP A 251 -11.76 -6.08 -15.73
N PRO A 252 -11.66 -7.37 -15.37
CA PRO A 252 -10.38 -8.01 -15.09
C PRO A 252 -9.44 -8.04 -16.30
N ALA A 253 -9.95 -8.00 -17.53
CA ALA A 253 -9.14 -8.01 -18.75
C ALA A 253 -8.24 -6.76 -18.84
N ILE A 254 -8.76 -5.59 -18.44
CA ILE A 254 -8.00 -4.32 -18.43
C ILE A 254 -6.80 -4.43 -17.49
N HIS A 255 -7.03 -4.96 -16.28
CA HIS A 255 -5.98 -5.13 -15.26
C HIS A 255 -4.99 -6.22 -15.66
N ALA A 256 -5.44 -7.29 -16.32
CA ALA A 256 -4.57 -8.34 -16.83
C ALA A 256 -3.60 -7.82 -17.91
N VAL A 257 -4.09 -7.01 -18.85
CA VAL A 257 -3.24 -6.36 -19.88
C VAL A 257 -2.24 -5.41 -19.22
N ALA A 258 -2.70 -4.56 -18.30
CA ALA A 258 -1.83 -3.63 -17.58
C ALA A 258 -0.72 -4.36 -16.80
N SER A 259 -1.08 -5.45 -16.11
CA SER A 259 -0.12 -6.29 -15.39
C SER A 259 0.88 -6.98 -16.34
N ALA A 260 0.43 -7.47 -17.49
CA ALA A 260 1.29 -8.14 -18.47
C ALA A 260 2.33 -7.18 -19.08
N LEU A 261 1.97 -5.92 -19.26
CA LEU A 261 2.85 -4.88 -19.80
C LEU A 261 3.62 -4.11 -18.72
N GLY A 262 3.29 -4.29 -17.43
CA GLY A 262 3.94 -3.59 -16.32
C GLY A 262 3.62 -2.09 -16.25
N VAL A 263 2.42 -1.69 -16.69
CA VAL A 263 1.99 -0.29 -16.81
C VAL A 263 0.72 -0.02 -15.98
N PRO A 264 0.44 1.22 -15.56
CA PRO A 264 -0.75 1.53 -14.77
C PRO A 264 -2.04 1.52 -15.61
N THR A 265 -3.18 1.36 -14.93
CA THR A 265 -4.52 1.61 -15.48
C THR A 265 -5.00 3.01 -15.11
N ARG A 266 -5.60 3.72 -16.07
CA ARG A 266 -6.18 5.06 -15.90
C ARG A 266 -7.56 5.13 -16.54
N PHE A 267 -8.46 5.87 -15.91
CA PHE A 267 -9.87 5.87 -16.26
C PHE A 267 -10.38 7.28 -16.53
N PHE A 268 -11.34 7.39 -17.44
CA PHE A 268 -12.00 8.65 -17.77
C PHE A 268 -13.48 8.61 -17.39
N THR A 269 -13.97 9.69 -16.80
CA THR A 269 -15.40 9.85 -16.48
C THR A 269 -16.22 10.07 -17.76
N PRO A 270 -17.54 9.81 -17.73
CA PRO A 270 -18.40 10.06 -18.89
C PRO A 270 -18.26 11.48 -19.45
N ASN A 271 -18.24 12.49 -18.58
CA ASN A 271 -18.09 13.90 -18.97
C ASN A 271 -16.76 14.19 -19.68
N GLN A 272 -15.69 13.46 -19.38
CA GLN A 272 -14.39 13.64 -20.05
C GLN A 272 -14.40 13.08 -21.48
N LEU A 273 -15.26 12.11 -21.77
CA LEU A 273 -15.35 11.45 -23.08
C LEU A 273 -16.52 11.95 -23.94
N GLU A 274 -17.49 12.66 -23.36
CA GLU A 274 -18.77 13.06 -23.98
C GLU A 274 -18.61 13.71 -25.37
N SER A 275 -17.69 14.67 -25.50
CA SER A 275 -17.45 15.39 -26.77
C SER A 275 -16.94 14.44 -27.87
N LEU A 276 -16.07 13.50 -27.53
CA LEU A 276 -15.50 12.55 -28.48
C LEU A 276 -16.52 11.48 -28.87
N LEU A 277 -17.30 10.99 -27.91
CA LEU A 277 -18.38 10.03 -28.18
C LEU A 277 -19.43 10.64 -29.12
N SER A 278 -19.76 11.92 -28.92
CA SER A 278 -20.72 12.65 -29.77
C SER A 278 -20.19 12.91 -31.19
N GLN A 279 -18.87 12.88 -31.39
CA GLN A 279 -18.24 12.92 -32.72
C GLN A 279 -18.23 11.55 -33.42
N GLY A 280 -18.79 10.51 -32.80
CA GLY A 280 -18.91 9.16 -33.37
C GLY A 280 -17.72 8.24 -33.11
N TYR A 281 -16.77 8.64 -32.28
CA TYR A 281 -15.68 7.75 -31.84
C TYR A 281 -16.22 6.65 -30.92
N SER A 282 -15.68 5.44 -31.05
CA SER A 282 -15.96 4.37 -30.08
C SER A 282 -15.41 4.75 -28.70
N PRO A 283 -15.90 4.15 -27.60
CA PRO A 283 -15.39 4.47 -26.27
C PRO A 283 -13.88 4.19 -26.09
N ALA A 284 -13.33 3.15 -26.72
CA ALA A 284 -11.89 2.91 -26.75
C ALA A 284 -11.16 4.02 -27.52
N GLN A 285 -11.65 4.42 -28.70
CA GLN A 285 -11.06 5.52 -29.47
C GLN A 285 -11.09 6.84 -28.70
N ALA A 286 -12.22 7.16 -28.07
CA ALA A 286 -12.37 8.36 -27.25
C ALA A 286 -11.38 8.36 -26.08
N ALA A 287 -11.21 7.24 -25.37
CA ALA A 287 -10.26 7.13 -24.26
C ALA A 287 -8.79 7.24 -24.74
N ALA A 288 -8.45 6.66 -25.89
CA ALA A 288 -7.12 6.81 -26.49
C ALA A 288 -6.83 8.27 -26.87
N ILE A 289 -7.77 8.95 -27.54
CA ILE A 289 -7.64 10.37 -27.91
C ILE A 289 -7.55 11.25 -26.66
N ALA A 290 -8.36 10.99 -25.63
CA ALA A 290 -8.29 11.72 -24.38
C ALA A 290 -6.93 11.57 -23.66
N ALA A 291 -6.26 10.43 -23.86
CA ALA A 291 -4.95 10.17 -23.28
C ALA A 291 -3.78 10.80 -24.08
N THR A 292 -3.91 10.93 -25.41
CA THR A 292 -2.78 11.34 -26.26
C THR A 292 -2.95 12.68 -26.95
N GLY A 293 -4.19 13.15 -27.10
CA GLY A 293 -4.56 14.27 -27.98
C GLY A 293 -4.45 13.95 -29.47
N THR A 294 -4.26 12.68 -29.84
CA THR A 294 -4.03 12.24 -31.23
C THR A 294 -5.03 11.17 -31.65
N SER A 295 -5.32 11.11 -32.95
CA SER A 295 -6.19 10.08 -33.50
C SER A 295 -5.56 8.69 -33.35
N PRO A 296 -6.35 7.65 -33.01
CA PRO A 296 -5.83 6.29 -32.89
C PRO A 296 -5.37 5.73 -34.24
N LEU A 297 -4.45 4.77 -34.19
CA LEU A 297 -4.11 3.94 -35.33
C LEU A 297 -5.32 3.12 -35.78
N SER A 298 -5.36 2.77 -37.06
CA SER A 298 -6.37 1.85 -37.58
C SER A 298 -6.27 0.52 -36.84
N SER A 299 -7.32 0.15 -36.10
CA SER A 299 -7.43 -1.08 -35.33
C SER A 299 -8.59 -1.92 -35.88
N PRO A 300 -8.43 -3.25 -36.00
CA PRO A 300 -9.50 -4.15 -36.42
C PRO A 300 -10.57 -4.34 -35.32
N SER A 301 -10.30 -3.91 -34.07
CA SER A 301 -11.23 -4.04 -32.95
C SER A 301 -11.82 -2.68 -32.56
N ALA A 302 -13.14 -2.62 -32.43
CA ALA A 302 -13.83 -1.42 -31.92
C ALA A 302 -13.59 -1.17 -30.42
N ASN A 303 -13.18 -2.21 -29.68
CA ASN A 303 -13.00 -2.20 -28.22
C ASN A 303 -11.54 -2.00 -27.79
N ILE A 304 -10.58 -1.99 -28.73
CA ILE A 304 -9.17 -1.68 -28.47
C ILE A 304 -8.72 -0.59 -29.43
N ALA A 305 -8.21 0.51 -28.90
CA ALA A 305 -7.59 1.57 -29.67
C ALA A 305 -6.16 1.81 -29.19
N ILE A 306 -5.24 2.00 -30.13
CA ILE A 306 -3.85 2.35 -29.84
C ILE A 306 -3.62 3.74 -30.41
N ALA A 307 -3.15 4.68 -29.59
CA ALA A 307 -2.76 6.02 -30.02
C ALA A 307 -1.33 6.33 -29.55
N ILE A 308 -0.63 7.15 -30.33
CA ILE A 308 0.74 7.56 -30.04
C ILE A 308 0.73 9.06 -29.75
N ALA A 309 1.16 9.45 -28.56
CA ALA A 309 1.30 10.84 -28.16
C ALA A 309 2.56 11.46 -28.78
N PRO A 310 2.57 12.77 -29.07
CA PRO A 310 3.74 13.47 -29.60
C PRO A 310 4.86 13.64 -28.56
N GLN A 311 4.57 13.41 -27.28
CA GLN A 311 5.47 13.52 -26.15
C GLN A 311 5.22 12.37 -25.18
N VAL A 312 6.19 12.11 -24.30
CA VAL A 312 6.06 11.11 -23.22
C VAL A 312 4.81 11.38 -22.39
N ILE A 313 4.04 10.33 -22.14
CA ILE A 313 2.87 10.35 -21.28
C ILE A 313 3.32 10.10 -19.84
N ASP A 314 2.99 11.02 -18.93
CA ASP A 314 2.95 10.69 -17.50
C ASP A 314 1.54 10.17 -17.17
N PRO A 315 1.36 8.85 -16.96
CA PRO A 315 0.03 8.29 -16.70
C PRO A 315 -0.59 8.84 -15.41
N ASN A 316 0.19 9.41 -14.49
CA ASN A 316 -0.35 9.98 -13.25
C ASN A 316 -1.08 11.31 -13.46
N THR A 317 -0.83 12.00 -14.58
CA THR A 317 -1.46 13.28 -14.91
C THR A 317 -2.68 13.15 -15.82
N ILE A 318 -3.00 11.93 -16.27
CA ILE A 318 -4.05 11.67 -17.26
C ILE A 318 -5.15 10.79 -16.65
N GLY A 319 -6.42 11.17 -16.83
CA GLY A 319 -7.56 10.48 -16.24
C GLY A 319 -7.44 10.38 -14.71
N GLN A 320 -8.09 9.37 -14.13
CA GLN A 320 -8.04 9.05 -12.70
C GLN A 320 -7.68 7.58 -12.46
N PRO A 321 -7.08 7.21 -11.31
CA PRO A 321 -6.90 5.81 -10.96
C PRO A 321 -8.24 5.15 -10.63
N ARG A 322 -8.28 3.82 -10.58
CA ARG A 322 -9.44 3.10 -10.03
C ARG A 322 -9.59 3.41 -8.55
N GLY A 323 -10.80 3.73 -8.13
CA GLY A 323 -11.16 3.89 -6.72
C GLY A 323 -10.94 2.62 -5.92
N ARG A 324 -10.45 2.73 -4.68
CA ARG A 324 -10.21 1.56 -3.82
C ARG A 324 -10.81 1.80 -2.44
N LEU A 325 -11.45 0.78 -1.89
CA LEU A 325 -11.99 0.77 -0.53
C LEU A 325 -11.50 -0.47 0.20
N ALA A 326 -10.65 -0.28 1.20
CA ALA A 326 -10.18 -1.35 2.07
C ALA A 326 -10.90 -1.29 3.42
N ILE A 327 -11.59 -2.35 3.80
CA ILE A 327 -12.20 -2.51 5.11
C ILE A 327 -11.22 -3.27 5.99
N ILE A 328 -10.63 -2.61 6.98
CA ILE A 328 -9.46 -3.12 7.68
C ILE A 328 -9.74 -3.43 9.16
N GLY A 329 -9.14 -4.51 9.64
CA GLY A 329 -9.08 -4.86 11.06
C GLY A 329 -7.75 -4.49 11.69
N THR A 330 -7.76 -3.54 12.62
CA THR A 330 -6.54 -3.11 13.34
C THR A 330 -6.11 -4.08 14.44
N GLY A 331 -6.88 -5.13 14.70
CA GLY A 331 -6.71 -5.97 15.87
C GLY A 331 -7.29 -5.32 17.13
N PRO A 332 -7.13 -5.91 18.33
CA PRO A 332 -7.74 -5.38 19.54
C PRO A 332 -7.04 -4.12 20.07
N GLY A 333 -5.78 -3.87 19.69
CA GLY A 333 -4.91 -2.85 20.28
C GLY A 333 -4.20 -1.95 19.26
N GLY A 334 -3.05 -1.39 19.66
CA GLY A 334 -2.22 -0.53 18.80
C GLY A 334 -1.41 -1.29 17.74
N SER A 335 -0.48 -0.60 17.08
CA SER A 335 0.27 -1.05 15.88
C SER A 335 0.89 -2.46 15.92
N LEU A 336 1.23 -3.01 17.10
CA LEU A 336 1.74 -4.38 17.23
C LEU A 336 0.70 -5.46 16.87
N TRP A 337 -0.58 -5.14 16.91
CA TRP A 337 -1.67 -6.05 16.59
C TRP A 337 -2.10 -6.02 15.12
N MET A 338 -1.60 -5.05 14.35
CA MET A 338 -1.92 -4.92 12.93
C MET A 338 -1.09 -5.89 12.11
N SER A 339 -1.76 -6.58 11.18
CA SER A 339 -1.08 -7.42 10.18
C SER A 339 -0.20 -6.56 9.26
N PRO A 340 0.84 -7.14 8.63
CA PRO A 340 1.63 -6.43 7.63
C PRO A 340 0.76 -5.84 6.49
N GLU A 341 -0.23 -6.60 6.03
CA GLU A 341 -1.18 -6.16 5.00
C GLU A 341 -1.93 -4.87 5.41
N VAL A 342 -2.47 -4.83 6.63
CA VAL A 342 -3.17 -3.64 7.13
C VAL A 342 -2.24 -2.43 7.22
N LYS A 343 -0.97 -2.63 7.59
CA LYS A 343 0.03 -1.54 7.61
C LYS A 343 0.32 -1.00 6.21
N GLU A 344 0.45 -1.87 5.21
CA GLU A 344 0.67 -1.44 3.81
C GLU A 344 -0.54 -0.71 3.22
N ILE A 345 -1.75 -1.18 3.52
CA ILE A 345 -2.99 -0.48 3.16
C ILE A 345 -3.00 0.90 3.79
N LEU A 346 -2.75 0.99 5.10
CA LEU A 346 -2.72 2.27 5.80
C LEU A 346 -1.68 3.22 5.21
N LYS A 347 -0.45 2.77 4.94
CA LYS A 347 0.59 3.58 4.29
C LYS A 347 0.11 4.17 2.96
N SER A 348 -0.58 3.36 2.14
CA SER A 348 -1.00 3.72 0.79
C SER A 348 -2.32 4.50 0.73
N ALA A 349 -3.18 4.38 1.74
CA ALA A 349 -4.48 5.02 1.78
C ALA A 349 -4.36 6.56 1.85
N THR A 350 -5.24 7.25 1.15
CA THR A 350 -5.35 8.72 1.17
C THR A 350 -6.32 9.20 2.25
N ASP A 351 -7.34 8.38 2.54
CA ASP A 351 -8.45 8.73 3.42
C ASP A 351 -8.69 7.61 4.44
N LEU A 352 -8.94 7.99 5.69
CA LEU A 352 -9.33 7.10 6.78
C LEU A 352 -10.76 7.39 7.20
N VAL A 353 -11.62 6.38 7.20
CA VAL A 353 -13.02 6.49 7.60
C VAL A 353 -13.27 5.58 8.79
N GLY A 354 -13.82 6.08 9.89
CA GLY A 354 -14.01 5.23 11.07
C GLY A 354 -14.59 5.94 12.28
N TYR A 355 -14.91 5.13 13.29
CA TYR A 355 -15.19 5.66 14.62
C TYR A 355 -13.92 6.28 15.21
N LYS A 356 -14.03 7.46 15.83
CA LYS A 356 -12.89 8.24 16.36
C LYS A 356 -11.87 7.38 17.12
N THR A 357 -12.33 6.57 18.07
CA THR A 357 -11.41 5.76 18.89
C THR A 357 -10.69 4.65 18.12
N TYR A 358 -11.21 4.23 16.96
CA TYR A 358 -10.55 3.24 16.10
C TYR A 358 -9.54 3.92 15.18
N LEU A 359 -9.86 5.13 14.69
CA LEU A 359 -8.90 5.95 13.98
C LEU A 359 -7.69 6.30 14.85
N ASP A 360 -7.91 6.55 16.15
CA ASP A 360 -6.81 6.81 17.09
C ASP A 360 -5.87 5.59 17.27
N LEU A 361 -6.34 4.35 17.03
CA LEU A 361 -5.48 3.15 17.09
C LEU A 361 -4.49 3.06 15.93
N VAL A 362 -4.76 3.76 14.83
CA VAL A 362 -3.89 3.81 13.65
C VAL A 362 -2.53 4.44 14.00
N GLY A 363 -2.49 5.38 14.95
CA GLY A 363 -1.26 6.05 15.38
C GLY A 363 -0.63 6.88 14.25
N SER A 364 0.71 6.87 14.17
CA SER A 364 1.47 7.62 13.16
C SER A 364 1.19 7.21 11.71
N LEU A 365 0.59 6.03 11.49
CA LEU A 365 0.15 5.63 10.15
C LEU A 365 -1.03 6.48 9.63
N ALA A 366 -1.61 7.36 10.46
CA ALA A 366 -2.61 8.33 10.04
C ALA A 366 -2.01 9.66 9.54
N ASP A 367 -0.70 9.86 9.71
CA ASP A 367 -0.05 11.14 9.39
C ASP A 367 -0.15 11.44 7.89
N GLY A 368 -0.55 12.67 7.55
CA GLY A 368 -0.74 13.12 6.18
C GLY A 368 -2.02 12.64 5.48
N LYS A 369 -2.90 11.91 6.18
CA LYS A 369 -4.15 11.36 5.61
C LYS A 369 -5.37 12.15 6.02
N GLN A 370 -6.38 12.17 5.15
CA GLN A 370 -7.67 12.80 5.47
C GLN A 370 -8.47 11.90 6.42
N ARG A 371 -8.89 12.43 7.58
CA ARG A 371 -9.68 11.68 8.57
C ARG A 371 -11.15 12.06 8.51
N HIS A 372 -12.01 11.06 8.31
CA HIS A 372 -13.46 11.17 8.28
C HIS A 372 -14.03 10.43 9.50
N GLU A 373 -14.23 11.19 10.58
CA GLU A 373 -14.69 10.65 11.85
C GLU A 373 -16.23 10.65 11.93
N SER A 374 -16.80 9.57 12.46
CA SER A 374 -18.22 9.54 12.83
C SER A 374 -18.44 8.89 14.19
N ASP A 375 -19.66 8.99 14.74
CA ASP A 375 -20.05 8.30 15.97
C ASP A 375 -20.39 6.82 15.70
N ASN A 376 -20.45 6.01 16.74
CA ASN A 376 -20.64 4.56 16.64
C ASN A 376 -22.06 4.10 16.22
N ARG A 377 -23.00 5.01 15.97
CA ARG A 377 -24.40 4.72 15.61
C ARG A 377 -24.74 4.95 14.12
N GLU A 378 -23.74 5.28 13.32
CA GLU A 378 -23.93 5.75 11.94
C GLU A 378 -23.22 4.83 10.93
N GLU A 379 -23.29 3.50 11.11
CA GLU A 379 -22.57 2.56 10.25
C GLU A 379 -22.97 2.68 8.77
N GLU A 380 -24.26 2.87 8.47
CA GLU A 380 -24.75 3.01 7.11
C GLU A 380 -24.26 4.29 6.43
N ALA A 381 -24.32 5.43 7.13
CA ALA A 381 -23.83 6.70 6.63
C ALA A 381 -22.31 6.67 6.41
N ARG A 382 -21.57 6.03 7.34
CA ARG A 382 -20.14 5.80 7.21
C ARG A 382 -19.79 4.96 5.98
N ALA A 383 -20.53 3.88 5.74
CA ALA A 383 -20.33 3.03 4.57
C ALA A 383 -20.58 3.79 3.26
N LYS A 384 -21.70 4.54 3.16
CA LYS A 384 -22.00 5.39 2.00
C LYS A 384 -20.90 6.41 1.71
N MET A 385 -20.45 7.12 2.74
CA MET A 385 -19.36 8.10 2.60
C MET A 385 -18.07 7.45 2.09
N ALA A 386 -17.69 6.28 2.63
CA ALA A 386 -16.49 5.59 2.19
C ALA A 386 -16.59 5.16 0.71
N LEU A 387 -17.74 4.63 0.29
CA LEU A 387 -17.99 4.24 -1.10
C LEU A 387 -17.99 5.45 -2.04
N ASP A 388 -18.65 6.54 -1.68
CA ASP A 388 -18.68 7.77 -2.49
C ASP A 388 -17.27 8.39 -2.63
N LEU A 389 -16.47 8.38 -1.56
CA LEU A 389 -15.07 8.81 -1.62
C LEU A 389 -14.24 7.91 -2.54
N ALA A 390 -14.37 6.59 -2.40
CA ALA A 390 -13.65 5.65 -3.26
C ALA A 390 -14.05 5.80 -4.73
N ALA A 391 -15.34 5.98 -5.05
CA ALA A 391 -15.83 6.21 -6.41
C ALA A 391 -15.20 7.45 -7.08
N SER A 392 -14.74 8.43 -6.30
CA SER A 392 -13.98 9.59 -6.81
C SER A 392 -12.51 9.29 -7.18
N GLY A 393 -12.10 8.02 -7.17
CA GLY A 393 -10.74 7.58 -7.48
C GLY A 393 -9.78 7.59 -6.27
N ARG A 394 -10.29 7.77 -5.04
CA ARG A 394 -9.46 7.77 -3.82
C ARG A 394 -9.17 6.36 -3.32
N TYR A 395 -8.13 6.23 -2.49
CA TYR A 395 -7.87 5.00 -1.73
C TYR A 395 -8.30 5.18 -0.27
N VAL A 396 -9.46 4.62 0.06
CA VAL A 396 -10.12 4.76 1.36
C VAL A 396 -9.88 3.54 2.24
N ALA A 397 -9.47 3.75 3.49
CA ALA A 397 -9.42 2.69 4.51
C ALA A 397 -10.54 2.89 5.54
N VAL A 398 -11.48 1.94 5.60
CA VAL A 398 -12.55 1.88 6.61
C VAL A 398 -12.04 1.11 7.82
N VAL A 399 -11.80 1.82 8.93
CA VAL A 399 -11.07 1.30 10.08
C VAL A 399 -12.01 0.66 11.10
N SER A 400 -11.79 -0.62 11.38
CA SER A 400 -12.45 -1.37 12.46
C SER A 400 -11.44 -1.82 13.52
N SER A 401 -11.89 -1.90 14.77
CA SER A 401 -11.18 -2.63 15.83
C SER A 401 -11.43 -4.13 15.69
N GLY A 402 -10.44 -4.94 16.02
CA GLY A 402 -10.54 -6.39 15.89
C GLY A 402 -10.49 -6.80 14.42
N ASP A 403 -11.46 -7.62 14.02
CA ASP A 403 -11.65 -8.06 12.64
C ASP A 403 -12.87 -7.34 12.00
N PRO A 404 -12.77 -6.84 10.75
CA PRO A 404 -13.85 -6.07 10.14
C PRO A 404 -15.07 -6.93 9.76
N GLY A 405 -14.92 -8.25 9.66
CA GLY A 405 -15.99 -9.21 9.40
C GLY A 405 -16.74 -9.66 10.65
N ILE A 406 -16.23 -9.38 11.86
CA ILE A 406 -16.83 -9.82 13.12
C ILE A 406 -17.50 -8.63 13.82
N TYR A 407 -18.81 -8.47 13.61
CA TYR A 407 -19.64 -7.41 14.20
C TYR A 407 -19.10 -5.98 13.94
N ALA A 408 -18.61 -5.75 12.73
CA ALA A 408 -17.93 -4.52 12.34
C ALA A 408 -18.31 -4.08 10.90
N MET A 409 -17.50 -3.22 10.28
CA MET A 409 -17.89 -2.45 9.09
C MET A 409 -18.03 -3.24 7.80
N ALA A 410 -17.48 -4.47 7.68
CA ALA A 410 -17.54 -5.21 6.41
C ALA A 410 -18.99 -5.48 6.01
N THR A 411 -19.81 -5.99 6.93
CA THR A 411 -21.24 -6.24 6.69
C THR A 411 -21.97 -4.95 6.32
N ALA A 412 -21.73 -3.85 7.03
CA ALA A 412 -22.41 -2.58 6.77
C ALA A 412 -22.09 -2.02 5.36
N VAL A 413 -20.85 -2.17 4.88
CA VAL A 413 -20.47 -1.76 3.53
C VAL A 413 -21.19 -2.61 2.48
N PHE A 414 -21.17 -3.94 2.61
CA PHE A 414 -21.84 -4.81 1.64
C PHE A 414 -23.37 -4.67 1.67
N GLU A 415 -23.99 -4.45 2.84
CA GLU A 415 -25.42 -4.14 2.95
C GLU A 415 -25.78 -2.83 2.24
N VAL A 416 -24.91 -1.82 2.29
CA VAL A 416 -25.09 -0.58 1.54
C VAL A 416 -24.99 -0.82 0.03
N CYS A 417 -24.01 -1.60 -0.43
CA CYS A 417 -23.91 -1.98 -1.84
C CYS A 417 -25.15 -2.76 -2.33
N ASP A 418 -25.63 -3.72 -1.53
CA ASP A 418 -26.81 -4.54 -1.87
C ASP A 418 -28.10 -3.70 -1.90
N ARG A 419 -28.27 -2.80 -0.92
CA ARG A 419 -29.49 -1.99 -0.81
C ARG A 419 -29.54 -0.83 -1.82
N TYR A 420 -28.40 -0.26 -2.17
CA TYR A 420 -28.31 0.94 -3.02
C TYR A 420 -27.53 0.61 -4.30
N ALA A 421 -28.26 0.41 -5.39
CA ALA A 421 -27.66 0.26 -6.72
C ALA A 421 -27.19 1.64 -7.25
N LYS A 422 -25.95 2.02 -6.94
CA LYS A 422 -25.25 3.17 -7.53
C LYS A 422 -24.19 2.68 -8.53
N PRO A 423 -24.35 2.90 -9.85
CA PRO A 423 -23.39 2.43 -10.86
C PRO A 423 -21.95 2.90 -10.65
N GLU A 424 -21.75 4.05 -9.99
CA GLU A 424 -20.42 4.57 -9.69
C GLU A 424 -19.63 3.64 -8.75
N TRP A 425 -20.33 2.91 -7.87
CA TRP A 425 -19.70 1.99 -6.92
C TRP A 425 -19.23 0.69 -7.57
N ASP A 426 -19.83 0.28 -8.70
CA ASP A 426 -19.42 -0.91 -9.44
C ASP A 426 -17.97 -0.82 -9.92
N SER A 427 -17.46 0.41 -10.09
CA SER A 427 -16.09 0.69 -10.52
C SER A 427 -15.04 0.53 -9.40
N ILE A 428 -15.44 0.42 -8.13
CA ILE A 428 -14.53 0.42 -6.98
C ILE A 428 -13.88 -0.97 -6.83
N ASP A 429 -12.62 -1.00 -6.42
CA ASP A 429 -11.94 -2.19 -5.90
C ASP A 429 -12.17 -2.28 -4.37
N ILE A 430 -13.09 -3.17 -3.94
CA ILE A 430 -13.41 -3.39 -2.52
C ILE A 430 -12.61 -4.57 -1.99
N HIS A 431 -11.83 -4.33 -0.94
CA HIS A 431 -11.01 -5.33 -0.27
C HIS A 431 -11.32 -5.41 1.23
N VAL A 432 -11.29 -6.60 1.80
CA VAL A 432 -11.44 -6.80 3.26
C VAL A 432 -10.16 -7.40 3.81
N ALA A 433 -9.45 -6.62 4.63
CA ALA A 433 -8.20 -7.05 5.26
C ALA A 433 -8.48 -7.51 6.71
N PRO A 434 -8.21 -8.79 7.04
CA PRO A 434 -8.58 -9.36 8.34
C PRO A 434 -7.75 -8.78 9.48
N GLY A 435 -8.26 -8.93 10.70
CA GLY A 435 -7.57 -8.52 11.93
C GLY A 435 -7.72 -9.54 13.05
N ILE A 436 -6.85 -9.46 14.05
CA ILE A 436 -6.95 -10.33 15.23
C ILE A 436 -8.18 -9.91 16.03
N SER A 437 -9.16 -10.79 16.18
CA SER A 437 -10.38 -10.46 16.91
C SER A 437 -10.21 -10.54 18.43
N ALA A 438 -11.07 -9.85 19.17
CA ALA A 438 -11.00 -9.75 20.63
C ALA A 438 -11.04 -11.13 21.31
N MET A 439 -11.82 -12.09 20.79
CA MET A 439 -11.87 -13.45 21.33
C MET A 439 -10.53 -14.19 21.25
N GLN A 440 -9.79 -14.02 20.13
CA GLN A 440 -8.48 -14.66 19.94
C GLN A 440 -7.45 -14.06 20.90
N ALA A 441 -7.45 -12.73 21.03
CA ALA A 441 -6.57 -12.04 21.96
C ALA A 441 -6.88 -12.37 23.42
N ALA A 442 -8.17 -12.49 23.79
CA ALA A 442 -8.59 -12.94 25.12
C ALA A 442 -8.12 -14.35 25.42
N ALA A 443 -8.28 -15.27 24.47
CA ALA A 443 -7.85 -16.65 24.61
C ALA A 443 -6.33 -16.73 24.81
N ALA A 444 -5.55 -16.08 23.95
CA ALA A 444 -4.09 -16.05 24.05
C ALA A 444 -3.59 -15.43 25.36
N ALA A 445 -4.29 -14.43 25.90
CA ALA A 445 -3.90 -13.77 27.14
C ALA A 445 -4.12 -14.64 28.41
N ILE A 446 -5.00 -15.64 28.36
CA ILE A 446 -5.38 -16.44 29.54
C ILE A 446 -5.08 -17.94 29.39
N GLY A 447 -4.69 -18.42 28.21
CA GLY A 447 -4.37 -19.82 27.95
C GLY A 447 -4.89 -20.30 26.60
N ALA A 448 -5.82 -21.26 26.63
CA ALA A 448 -6.42 -21.86 25.43
C ALA A 448 -7.91 -22.20 25.62
N PRO A 449 -8.77 -21.24 26.04
CA PRO A 449 -10.19 -21.52 26.26
C PRO A 449 -10.94 -21.88 24.96
N LEU A 450 -10.46 -21.42 23.80
CA LEU A 450 -11.02 -21.73 22.47
C LEU A 450 -10.41 -22.98 21.82
N GLY A 451 -9.88 -23.91 22.62
CA GLY A 451 -9.18 -25.11 22.14
C GLY A 451 -10.09 -26.22 21.55
N HIS A 452 -11.41 -26.01 21.56
CA HIS A 452 -12.42 -26.87 20.94
C HIS A 452 -13.52 -26.00 20.31
N ASP A 453 -14.69 -26.56 20.04
CA ASP A 453 -15.74 -25.97 19.24
C ASP A 453 -16.30 -24.78 20.01
N PHE A 454 -16.36 -23.65 19.32
CA PHE A 454 -16.78 -22.41 19.92
C PHE A 454 -17.68 -21.63 18.97
N CYS A 455 -18.45 -20.70 19.52
CA CYS A 455 -19.19 -19.73 18.75
C CYS A 455 -18.98 -18.31 19.28
N ALA A 456 -19.18 -17.33 18.41
CA ALA A 456 -19.26 -15.92 18.80
C ALA A 456 -20.72 -15.48 18.76
N ILE A 457 -21.17 -14.81 19.82
CA ILE A 457 -22.53 -14.29 19.93
C ILE A 457 -22.47 -12.84 20.41
N SER A 458 -23.08 -11.91 19.66
CA SER A 458 -23.30 -10.55 20.13
C SER A 458 -24.55 -10.50 21.02
N LEU A 459 -24.44 -9.89 22.21
CA LEU A 459 -25.58 -9.63 23.10
C LEU A 459 -26.30 -8.31 22.77
N SER A 460 -26.03 -7.71 21.60
CA SER A 460 -26.76 -6.54 21.12
C SER A 460 -28.06 -6.94 20.41
N ASP A 461 -29.18 -6.51 20.98
CA ASP A 461 -30.54 -6.70 20.49
C ASP A 461 -31.09 -5.50 19.70
N ILE A 462 -30.25 -4.50 19.39
CA ILE A 462 -30.65 -3.30 18.64
C ILE A 462 -31.22 -3.65 17.25
N LEU A 463 -30.56 -4.56 16.55
CA LEU A 463 -30.93 -4.97 15.18
C LEU A 463 -31.52 -6.39 15.12
N LYS A 464 -31.56 -7.10 16.24
CA LYS A 464 -31.93 -8.52 16.31
C LYS A 464 -32.81 -8.74 17.53
N PRO A 465 -33.98 -9.39 17.41
CA PRO A 465 -34.82 -9.64 18.57
C PRO A 465 -34.10 -10.52 19.59
N TRP A 466 -34.25 -10.21 20.88
CA TRP A 466 -33.65 -10.98 21.98
C TRP A 466 -34.01 -12.47 21.90
N SER A 467 -35.22 -12.82 21.49
CA SER A 467 -35.64 -14.22 21.33
C SER A 467 -34.69 -15.04 20.44
N ALA A 468 -34.22 -14.46 19.33
CA ALA A 468 -33.26 -15.11 18.45
C ALA A 468 -31.87 -15.23 19.10
N ILE A 469 -31.45 -14.24 19.89
CA ILE A 469 -30.18 -14.29 20.64
C ILE A 469 -30.25 -15.36 21.73
N ALA A 470 -31.33 -15.37 22.52
CA ALA A 470 -31.58 -16.35 23.58
C ALA A 470 -31.61 -17.80 23.03
N GLN A 471 -32.26 -18.01 21.88
CA GLN A 471 -32.26 -19.31 21.20
C GLN A 471 -30.84 -19.75 20.81
N ARG A 472 -30.02 -18.85 20.26
CA ARG A 472 -28.62 -19.16 19.90
C ARG A 472 -27.77 -19.51 21.12
N ILE A 473 -27.98 -18.80 22.24
CA ILE A 473 -27.28 -19.08 23.51
C ILE A 473 -27.67 -20.46 24.02
N ALA A 474 -28.97 -20.77 24.06
CA ALA A 474 -29.47 -22.06 24.51
C ALA A 474 -28.94 -23.21 23.65
N ALA A 475 -28.99 -23.07 22.31
CA ALA A 475 -28.48 -24.08 21.39
C ALA A 475 -26.96 -24.29 21.52
N ALA A 476 -26.18 -23.22 21.64
CA ALA A 476 -24.74 -23.32 21.87
C ALA A 476 -24.42 -23.96 23.23
N ALA A 477 -25.23 -23.67 24.25
CA ALA A 477 -25.10 -24.28 25.56
C ALA A 477 -25.41 -25.79 25.49
N GLU A 478 -26.53 -26.17 24.87
CA GLU A 478 -26.95 -27.56 24.68
C GLU A 478 -25.90 -28.38 23.90
N ALA A 479 -25.31 -27.80 22.84
CA ALA A 479 -24.26 -28.42 22.05
C ALA A 479 -22.87 -28.44 22.72
N ASP A 480 -22.77 -27.95 23.95
CA ASP A 480 -21.53 -27.84 24.74
C ASP A 480 -20.41 -26.96 24.14
N PHE A 481 -20.77 -25.92 23.38
CA PHE A 481 -19.79 -25.00 22.79
C PHE A 481 -19.20 -24.08 23.86
N VAL A 482 -17.95 -23.67 23.65
CA VAL A 482 -17.39 -22.47 24.30
C VAL A 482 -18.00 -21.24 23.63
N ILE A 483 -18.40 -20.22 24.40
CA ILE A 483 -19.12 -19.06 23.86
C ILE A 483 -18.32 -17.78 24.08
N ALA A 484 -18.01 -17.06 23.02
CA ALA A 484 -17.46 -15.71 23.07
C ALA A 484 -18.57 -14.66 22.94
N PHE A 485 -18.91 -13.97 24.04
CA PHE A 485 -19.88 -12.87 24.01
C PHE A 485 -19.24 -11.55 23.63
N TYR A 486 -19.72 -10.99 22.52
CA TYR A 486 -19.44 -9.63 22.07
C TYR A 486 -20.53 -8.68 22.53
N ASN A 487 -20.19 -7.39 22.64
CA ASN A 487 -21.11 -6.33 23.03
C ASN A 487 -21.93 -6.66 24.29
N PRO A 488 -21.30 -7.14 25.38
CA PRO A 488 -22.02 -7.80 26.46
C PRO A 488 -22.93 -6.86 27.26
N VAL A 489 -22.53 -5.60 27.43
CA VAL A 489 -23.25 -4.59 28.22
C VAL A 489 -23.06 -3.22 27.56
N SER A 490 -24.08 -2.36 27.63
CA SER A 490 -23.99 -0.94 27.32
C SER A 490 -24.73 -0.11 28.37
N LYS A 491 -24.76 1.23 28.22
CA LYS A 491 -25.57 2.10 29.09
C LYS A 491 -27.07 1.78 29.04
N GLU A 492 -27.56 1.33 27.89
CA GLU A 492 -28.97 1.03 27.64
C GLU A 492 -29.26 -0.49 27.77
N ARG A 493 -28.26 -1.34 27.50
CA ARG A 493 -28.35 -2.81 27.53
C ARG A 493 -27.73 -3.36 28.81
N THR A 494 -28.52 -3.41 29.89
CA THR A 494 -28.05 -3.73 31.25
C THR A 494 -28.54 -5.08 31.80
N TRP A 495 -29.46 -5.76 31.12
CA TRP A 495 -30.10 -6.99 31.62
C TRP A 495 -29.73 -8.24 30.81
N GLN A 496 -29.35 -8.09 29.54
CA GLN A 496 -29.09 -9.18 28.59
C GLN A 496 -28.01 -10.15 29.08
N LEU A 497 -26.95 -9.64 29.71
CA LEU A 497 -25.89 -10.49 30.27
C LEU A 497 -26.38 -11.37 31.42
N ALA A 498 -27.29 -10.84 32.26
CA ALA A 498 -27.88 -11.61 33.36
C ALA A 498 -28.79 -12.73 32.82
N GLU A 499 -29.60 -12.43 31.80
CA GLU A 499 -30.44 -13.44 31.15
C GLU A 499 -29.62 -14.48 30.38
N ALA A 500 -28.57 -14.08 29.67
CA ALA A 500 -27.63 -15.00 29.03
C ALA A 500 -27.03 -15.99 30.04
N ARG A 501 -26.61 -15.50 31.22
CA ARG A 501 -26.14 -16.36 32.32
C ARG A 501 -27.23 -17.31 32.80
N ASN A 502 -28.46 -16.83 33.01
CA ASN A 502 -29.58 -17.65 33.49
C ASN A 502 -29.90 -18.79 32.50
N ILE A 503 -29.79 -18.54 31.19
CA ILE A 503 -29.92 -19.57 30.16
C ILE A 503 -28.78 -20.58 30.28
N LEU A 504 -27.53 -20.11 30.40
CA LEU A 504 -26.35 -20.99 30.49
C LEU A 504 -26.38 -21.89 31.73
N LEU A 505 -26.84 -21.39 32.88
CA LEU A 505 -26.96 -22.17 34.13
C LEU A 505 -27.96 -23.34 34.04
N ARG A 506 -28.79 -23.42 32.99
CA ARG A 506 -29.63 -24.59 32.72
C ARG A 506 -28.86 -25.76 32.12
N HIS A 507 -27.69 -25.49 31.52
CA HIS A 507 -26.86 -26.47 30.79
C HIS A 507 -25.42 -26.56 31.31
N ARG A 508 -25.04 -25.69 32.24
CA ARG A 508 -23.67 -25.54 32.79
C ARG A 508 -23.74 -25.52 34.30
N THR A 509 -22.69 -26.00 34.96
CA THR A 509 -22.58 -25.92 36.41
C THR A 509 -22.21 -24.49 36.85
N PRO A 510 -22.60 -24.06 38.06
CA PRO A 510 -22.29 -22.72 38.59
C PRO A 510 -20.79 -22.35 38.58
N ASP A 511 -19.91 -23.33 38.71
CA ASP A 511 -18.45 -23.21 38.73
C ASP A 511 -17.79 -23.18 37.35
N THR A 512 -18.57 -23.27 36.26
CA THR A 512 -18.06 -23.20 34.89
C THR A 512 -17.17 -21.96 34.69
N PRO A 513 -15.93 -22.10 34.21
CA PRO A 513 -15.02 -20.96 34.07
C PRO A 513 -15.52 -19.92 33.06
N VAL A 514 -15.52 -18.65 33.46
CA VAL A 514 -15.82 -17.50 32.61
C VAL A 514 -14.64 -16.53 32.61
N VAL A 515 -14.10 -16.23 31.43
CA VAL A 515 -13.03 -15.26 31.24
C VAL A 515 -13.63 -13.89 30.95
N LEU A 516 -13.20 -12.89 31.70
CA LEU A 516 -13.49 -11.48 31.45
C LEU A 516 -12.21 -10.81 30.99
N ALA A 517 -12.16 -10.37 29.73
CA ALA A 517 -11.01 -9.70 29.15
C ALA A 517 -11.40 -8.30 28.68
N ARG A 518 -10.79 -7.28 29.28
CA ARG A 518 -11.12 -5.87 29.06
C ARG A 518 -9.91 -5.11 28.54
N ASN A 519 -10.13 -4.17 27.61
CA ASN A 519 -9.08 -3.31 27.03
C ASN A 519 -7.88 -4.10 26.46
N LEU A 520 -8.13 -5.24 25.81
CA LEU A 520 -7.07 -6.07 25.22
C LEU A 520 -6.20 -5.26 24.25
N GLY A 521 -4.88 -5.39 24.38
CA GLY A 521 -3.89 -4.69 23.56
C GLY A 521 -3.80 -3.19 23.81
N ARG A 522 -4.38 -2.67 24.90
CA ARG A 522 -4.43 -1.23 25.25
C ARG A 522 -4.05 -0.98 26.71
N PRO A 523 -3.67 0.26 27.08
CA PRO A 523 -3.48 0.64 28.48
C PRO A 523 -4.70 0.30 29.33
N GLY A 524 -4.46 -0.26 30.52
CA GLY A 524 -5.53 -0.72 31.41
C GLY A 524 -6.15 -2.06 31.00
N GLN A 525 -5.43 -2.89 30.23
CA GLN A 525 -5.80 -4.28 29.97
C GLN A 525 -5.94 -5.07 31.28
N THR A 526 -7.06 -5.78 31.42
CA THR A 526 -7.26 -6.72 32.54
C THR A 526 -7.88 -8.01 32.02
N VAL A 527 -7.34 -9.15 32.44
CA VAL A 527 -7.89 -10.48 32.11
C VAL A 527 -8.00 -11.30 33.38
N LYS A 528 -9.19 -11.81 33.67
CA LYS A 528 -9.45 -12.64 34.86
C LYS A 528 -10.46 -13.75 34.56
N ALA A 529 -10.40 -14.81 35.35
CA ALA A 529 -11.37 -15.90 35.34
C ALA A 529 -12.26 -15.82 36.59
N ILE A 530 -13.57 -16.01 36.42
CA ILE A 530 -14.58 -16.10 37.49
C ILE A 530 -15.46 -17.33 37.27
N ALA A 531 -16.27 -17.70 38.27
CA ALA A 531 -17.30 -18.72 38.11
C ALA A 531 -18.52 -18.15 37.38
N LEU A 532 -19.25 -18.98 36.63
CA LEU A 532 -20.44 -18.57 35.87
C LEU A 532 -21.52 -17.92 36.75
N GLU A 533 -21.73 -18.41 37.96
CA GLU A 533 -22.68 -17.82 38.92
C GLU A 533 -22.34 -16.37 39.32
N GLN A 534 -21.04 -16.02 39.28
CA GLN A 534 -20.53 -14.70 39.63
C GLN A 534 -20.62 -13.70 38.47
N LEU A 535 -21.02 -14.15 37.27
CA LEU A 535 -21.18 -13.29 36.12
C LEU A 535 -22.37 -12.35 36.37
N THR A 536 -22.14 -11.04 36.36
CA THR A 536 -23.19 -10.03 36.53
C THR A 536 -23.02 -8.93 35.50
N PRO A 537 -24.05 -8.10 35.22
CA PRO A 537 -23.91 -6.94 34.35
C PRO A 537 -22.77 -6.00 34.76
N ALA A 538 -22.50 -5.84 36.07
CA ALA A 538 -21.42 -5.00 36.57
C ALA A 538 -20.01 -5.58 36.27
N SER A 539 -19.92 -6.84 35.86
CA SER A 539 -18.65 -7.51 35.55
C SER A 539 -18.05 -7.08 34.20
N ALA A 540 -18.81 -6.38 33.34
CA ALA A 540 -18.41 -6.05 31.98
C ALA A 540 -18.86 -4.65 31.56
N ASP A 541 -18.12 -4.06 30.62
CA ASP A 541 -18.48 -2.84 29.90
C ASP A 541 -18.37 -3.04 28.38
N MET A 542 -18.56 -1.98 27.58
CA MET A 542 -18.46 -2.05 26.12
C MET A 542 -17.08 -2.46 25.59
N ARG A 543 -16.03 -2.48 26.42
CA ARG A 543 -14.66 -2.86 26.05
C ARG A 543 -14.27 -4.24 26.59
N THR A 544 -15.25 -4.99 27.07
CA THR A 544 -15.07 -6.32 27.63
C THR A 544 -15.56 -7.38 26.64
N ILE A 545 -14.72 -8.37 26.35
CA ILE A 545 -15.11 -9.64 25.73
C ILE A 545 -15.21 -10.70 26.83
N ILE A 546 -16.24 -11.55 26.75
CA ILE A 546 -16.49 -12.59 27.74
C ILE A 546 -16.38 -13.96 27.07
N LEU A 547 -15.53 -14.85 27.58
CA LEU A 547 -15.47 -16.24 27.12
C LEU A 547 -16.07 -17.15 28.18
N VAL A 548 -17.18 -17.82 27.87
CA VAL A 548 -17.81 -18.80 28.74
C VAL A 548 -17.35 -20.19 28.32
N GLY A 549 -16.75 -20.92 29.25
CA GLY A 549 -16.31 -22.30 29.02
C GLY A 549 -17.45 -23.27 28.73
N SER A 550 -17.10 -24.36 28.05
CA SER A 550 -17.92 -25.58 27.99
C SER A 550 -17.89 -26.34 29.32
N THR A 551 -18.70 -27.41 29.45
CA THR A 551 -18.67 -28.31 30.62
C THR A 551 -17.30 -28.98 30.85
N LYS A 552 -16.42 -28.93 29.84
CA LYS A 552 -15.08 -29.55 29.89
C LYS A 552 -13.97 -28.55 30.15
N THR A 553 -14.28 -27.25 30.19
CA THR A 553 -13.29 -26.19 30.41
C THR A 553 -12.73 -26.28 31.83
N ARG A 554 -11.41 -26.15 31.96
CA ARG A 554 -10.69 -26.29 33.23
C ARG A 554 -9.83 -25.08 33.52
N THR A 555 -9.53 -24.89 34.80
CA THR A 555 -8.57 -23.89 35.26
C THR A 555 -7.30 -24.55 35.80
N ILE A 556 -6.16 -23.89 35.61
CA ILE A 556 -4.87 -24.28 36.21
C ILE A 556 -4.39 -23.10 37.05
N LYS A 557 -4.31 -23.29 38.37
CA LYS A 557 -3.72 -22.30 39.28
C LYS A 557 -2.20 -22.36 39.19
N ARG A 558 -1.58 -21.22 38.92
CA ARG A 558 -0.13 -21.09 38.86
C ARG A 558 0.43 -20.64 40.20
N ARG A 559 1.73 -20.84 40.40
CA ARG A 559 2.45 -20.45 41.63
C ARG A 559 2.52 -18.93 41.82
N ASP A 560 2.41 -18.15 40.74
CA ASP A 560 2.38 -16.69 40.75
C ASP A 560 0.98 -16.10 41.05
N GLY A 561 0.00 -16.96 41.37
CA GLY A 561 -1.38 -16.55 41.64
C GLY A 561 -2.24 -16.35 40.38
N ASN A 562 -1.64 -16.43 39.18
CA ASN A 562 -2.39 -16.33 37.93
C ASN A 562 -3.15 -17.64 37.63
N ILE A 563 -4.21 -17.53 36.84
CA ILE A 563 -5.03 -18.66 36.42
C ILE A 563 -4.90 -18.82 34.91
N TRP A 564 -4.59 -20.03 34.46
CA TRP A 564 -4.79 -20.39 33.06
C TRP A 564 -6.15 -21.05 32.87
N VAL A 565 -6.80 -20.77 31.75
CA VAL A 565 -8.06 -21.41 31.35
C VAL A 565 -7.84 -22.14 30.04
N TYR A 566 -8.27 -23.40 29.96
CA TYR A 566 -8.19 -24.18 28.73
C TYR A 566 -9.36 -25.14 28.57
N THR A 567 -9.70 -25.44 27.33
CA THR A 567 -10.66 -26.50 26.99
C THR A 567 -9.88 -27.70 26.44
N PRO A 568 -9.95 -28.88 27.07
CA PRO A 568 -9.19 -30.07 26.62
C PRO A 568 -9.54 -30.50 25.20
N ARG A 569 -8.53 -30.91 24.43
CA ARG A 569 -8.69 -31.50 23.07
C ARG A 569 -9.28 -32.91 23.05
N ARG A 570 -9.30 -33.59 24.20
CA ARG A 570 -9.82 -34.96 24.35
C ARG A 570 -10.81 -34.96 25.49
N TYR A 571 -12.01 -35.46 25.21
CA TYR A 571 -12.96 -35.84 26.25
C TYR A 571 -12.52 -37.19 26.80
N THR A 572 -12.06 -37.22 28.05
CA THR A 572 -11.94 -38.49 28.76
C THR A 572 -13.33 -39.08 28.87
N GLN A 573 -13.60 -40.19 28.17
CA GLN A 573 -14.75 -41.05 28.48
C GLN A 573 -14.53 -41.51 29.93
N GLN A 574 -15.42 -41.08 30.82
CA GLN A 574 -15.62 -41.75 32.10
C GLN A 574 -16.76 -42.73 31.93
#